data_AF-A0A1M7LXQ4-F1
#
_entry.id   AF-A0A1M7LXQ4-F1
#
_cell.length_a   1.000
_cell.length_b   1.000
_cell.length_c   1.000
_cell.angle_alpha   90.00
_cell.angle_beta   90.00
_cell.angle_gamma   90.00
#
_symmetry.space_group_name_H-M   'P 1'
#
loop_
_entity.id
_entity.type
_entity.pdbx_description
1 polymer ?
#
loop_
_entity_poly.entity_id
_entity_poly.type
_entity_poly.pdbx_seq_one_letter_code
_entity_poly.pdbx_strand_id
1 'polypeptide(L)'
;MIQDTISEIDSLKINFLKQIDSLKIQNQLDKLKYEIDTQNSIATEVNNFYDSAWLKLLIVITVLGIVLPILVQYFQRKNYKELAENLKNSFDNKLENLKENNESRINKIVEEYKTNLKELEAKNDIAMFEIDANTYYLQGRSLMLERSFIPAVFSYIKAIILLKKCNRIDRIIPNLNNLKRALNNVDSEKINVLDRVLASKLDKDFESLIDEIDNEISLDSTILVKTSELRTIYLNKKTMPNTV
;
A
#
# COMPACT_ATOMS: atom_id res chain seq x y z
N MET A 1 -48.61 56.90 -126.53
CA MET A 1 -49.20 55.56 -126.31
C MET A 1 -48.16 54.46 -126.14
N ILE A 2 -47.29 54.12 -127.11
CA ILE A 2 -46.25 53.08 -126.89
C ILE A 2 -45.16 53.53 -125.90
N GLN A 3 -44.82 54.82 -125.89
CA GLN A 3 -43.79 55.40 -125.02
C GLN A 3 -44.20 55.48 -123.53
N ASP A 4 -45.49 55.67 -123.26
CA ASP A 4 -46.03 55.76 -121.89
C ASP A 4 -46.03 54.39 -121.20
N THR A 5 -46.33 53.33 -121.94
CA THR A 5 -46.34 51.95 -121.43
C THR A 5 -44.93 51.45 -121.06
N ILE A 6 -43.91 51.88 -121.80
CA ILE A 6 -42.50 51.53 -121.51
C ILE A 6 -42.02 52.21 -120.22
N SER A 7 -42.39 53.48 -120.02
CA SER A 7 -42.08 54.24 -118.79
C SER A 7 -42.74 53.62 -117.55
N GLU A 8 -44.00 53.20 -117.66
CA GLU A 8 -44.71 52.50 -116.57
C GLU A 8 -44.03 51.18 -116.21
N ILE A 9 -43.63 50.37 -117.19
CA ILE A 9 -42.95 49.09 -116.97
C ILE A 9 -41.59 49.28 -116.29
N ASP A 10 -40.80 50.28 -116.70
CA ASP A 10 -39.51 50.57 -116.06
C ASP A 10 -39.67 51.06 -114.62
N SER A 11 -40.69 51.89 -114.35
CA SER A 11 -40.99 52.34 -112.98
C SER A 11 -41.40 51.18 -112.06
N LEU A 12 -42.19 50.23 -112.57
CA LEU A 12 -42.61 49.02 -111.88
C LEU A 12 -41.42 48.09 -111.61
N LYS A 13 -40.53 47.92 -112.59
CA LYS A 13 -39.31 47.12 -112.46
C LYS A 13 -38.36 47.70 -111.42
N ILE A 14 -38.19 49.02 -111.39
CA ILE A 14 -37.36 49.70 -110.38
C ILE A 14 -37.97 49.54 -108.97
N ASN A 15 -39.28 49.65 -108.82
CA ASN A 15 -39.94 49.43 -107.54
C ASN A 15 -39.86 47.97 -107.08
N PHE A 16 -40.00 47.00 -107.98
CA PHE A 16 -39.81 45.59 -107.67
C PHE A 16 -38.36 45.27 -107.29
N LEU A 17 -37.37 45.83 -107.99
CA LEU A 17 -35.96 45.69 -107.62
C LEU A 17 -35.68 46.25 -106.22
N LYS A 18 -36.23 47.42 -105.89
CA LYS A 18 -36.11 48.01 -104.54
C LYS A 18 -36.76 47.15 -103.46
N GLN A 19 -37.91 46.54 -103.74
CA GLN A 19 -38.56 45.60 -102.80
C GLN A 19 -37.77 44.30 -102.66
N ILE A 20 -37.21 43.77 -103.74
CA ILE A 20 -36.34 42.59 -103.71
C ILE A 20 -35.09 42.88 -102.89
N ASP A 21 -34.46 44.04 -103.08
CA ASP A 21 -33.29 44.46 -102.31
C ASP A 21 -33.65 44.68 -100.83
N SER A 22 -34.80 45.31 -100.53
CA SER A 22 -35.22 45.49 -99.13
C SER A 22 -35.53 44.15 -98.44
N LEU A 23 -36.17 43.22 -99.14
CA LEU A 23 -36.43 41.86 -98.63
C LEU A 23 -35.13 41.10 -98.41
N LYS A 24 -34.14 41.26 -99.30
CA LYS A 24 -32.83 40.62 -99.15
C LYS A 24 -32.05 41.19 -97.97
N ILE A 25 -32.09 42.51 -97.78
CA ILE A 25 -31.46 43.20 -96.64
C ILE A 25 -32.15 42.81 -95.32
N GLN A 26 -33.49 42.74 -95.31
CA GLN A 26 -34.25 42.34 -94.13
C GLN A 26 -33.98 40.90 -93.73
N ASN A 27 -33.92 39.98 -94.70
CA ASN A 27 -33.60 38.58 -94.45
C ASN A 27 -32.14 38.41 -93.94
N GLN A 28 -31.20 39.25 -94.41
CA GLN A 28 -29.85 39.30 -93.87
C GLN A 28 -29.79 39.87 -92.44
N LEU A 29 -30.59 40.89 -92.13
CA LEU A 29 -30.71 41.47 -90.80
C LEU A 29 -31.35 40.51 -89.80
N ASP A 30 -32.41 39.80 -90.19
CA ASP A 30 -33.06 38.81 -89.34
C ASP A 30 -32.12 37.62 -89.07
N LYS A 31 -31.35 37.20 -90.07
CA LYS A 31 -30.31 36.18 -89.91
C LYS A 31 -29.21 36.65 -88.95
N LEU A 32 -28.71 37.88 -89.11
CA LEU A 32 -27.72 38.48 -88.21
C LEU A 32 -28.26 38.62 -86.78
N LYS A 33 -29.51 39.06 -86.61
CA LYS A 33 -30.14 39.19 -85.30
C LYS A 33 -30.29 37.83 -84.62
N TYR A 34 -30.71 36.80 -85.36
CA TYR A 34 -30.79 35.44 -84.85
C TYR A 34 -29.42 34.90 -84.45
N GLU A 35 -28.38 35.12 -85.26
CA GLU A 35 -27.00 34.75 -84.93
C GLU A 35 -26.46 35.52 -83.70
N ILE A 36 -26.80 36.80 -83.55
CA ILE A 36 -26.41 37.62 -82.38
C ILE A 36 -27.14 37.15 -81.12
N ASP A 37 -28.46 36.91 -81.18
CA ASP A 37 -29.24 36.47 -80.02
C ASP A 37 -28.81 35.06 -79.56
N THR A 38 -28.51 34.16 -80.50
CA THR A 38 -27.96 32.83 -80.16
C THR A 38 -26.55 32.92 -79.58
N GLN A 39 -25.67 33.76 -80.14
CA GLN A 39 -24.34 33.98 -79.57
C GLN A 39 -24.39 34.61 -78.17
N ASN A 40 -25.28 35.58 -77.94
CA ASN A 40 -25.46 36.21 -76.63
C ASN A 40 -26.06 35.23 -75.60
N SER A 41 -27.01 34.38 -76.01
CA SER A 41 -27.56 33.33 -75.14
C SER A 41 -26.46 32.34 -74.72
N ILE A 42 -25.65 31.87 -75.68
CA ILE A 42 -24.54 30.96 -75.40
C ILE A 42 -23.50 31.64 -74.50
N ALA A 43 -23.14 32.90 -74.77
CA ALA A 43 -22.20 33.64 -73.94
C ALA A 43 -22.70 33.79 -72.49
N THR A 44 -24.00 34.04 -72.32
CA THR A 44 -24.62 34.16 -70.99
C THR A 44 -24.64 32.83 -70.25
N GLU A 45 -24.99 31.75 -70.94
CA GLU A 45 -25.04 30.40 -70.37
C GLU A 45 -23.65 29.88 -70.00
N VAL A 46 -22.65 30.18 -70.84
CA VAL A 46 -21.24 29.89 -70.59
C VAL A 46 -20.74 30.70 -69.39
N ASN A 47 -21.07 31.98 -69.28
CA ASN A 47 -20.67 32.81 -68.14
C ASN A 47 -21.30 32.31 -66.82
N ASN A 48 -22.58 31.96 -66.85
CA ASN A 48 -23.28 31.37 -65.69
C ASN A 48 -22.71 30.00 -65.31
N PHE A 49 -22.28 29.19 -66.29
CA PHE A 49 -21.60 27.93 -66.03
C PHE A 49 -20.25 28.15 -65.35
N TYR A 50 -19.44 29.10 -65.85
CA TYR A 50 -18.16 29.43 -65.23
C TYR A 50 -18.34 29.99 -63.82
N ASP A 51 -19.25 30.94 -63.58
CA ASP A 51 -19.51 31.48 -62.25
C ASP A 51 -20.01 30.40 -61.27
N SER A 52 -20.90 29.51 -61.72
CA SER A 52 -21.37 28.39 -60.89
C SER A 52 -20.26 27.37 -60.59
N ALA A 53 -19.43 27.05 -61.58
CA ALA A 53 -18.30 26.15 -61.41
C ALA A 53 -17.23 26.75 -60.49
N TRP A 54 -16.94 28.04 -60.62
CA TRP A 54 -16.04 28.77 -59.74
C TRP A 54 -16.55 28.82 -58.29
N LEU A 55 -17.85 29.08 -58.10
CA LEU A 55 -18.45 29.07 -56.77
C LEU A 55 -18.40 27.67 -56.14
N LYS A 56 -18.73 26.61 -56.89
CA LYS A 56 -18.63 25.23 -56.42
C LYS A 56 -17.19 24.85 -56.10
N LEU A 57 -16.23 25.27 -56.93
CA LEU A 57 -14.81 25.04 -56.70
C LEU A 57 -14.34 25.73 -55.41
N LEU A 58 -14.71 27.00 -55.21
CA LEU A 58 -14.40 27.75 -53.99
C LEU A 58 -15.00 27.07 -52.75
N ILE A 59 -16.24 26.59 -52.82
CA ILE A 59 -16.87 25.85 -51.72
C ILE A 59 -16.08 24.56 -51.41
N VAL A 60 -15.71 23.78 -52.43
CA VAL A 60 -14.94 22.54 -52.24
C VAL A 60 -13.57 22.82 -51.62
N ILE A 61 -12.85 23.83 -52.11
CA ILE A 61 -11.55 24.24 -51.57
C ILE A 61 -11.70 24.73 -50.12
N THR A 62 -12.76 25.48 -49.80
CA THR A 62 -13.02 25.99 -48.45
C THR A 62 -13.36 24.86 -47.48
N VAL A 63 -14.20 23.92 -47.90
CA VAL A 63 -14.56 22.76 -47.08
C VAL A 63 -13.34 21.89 -46.83
N LEU A 64 -12.58 21.54 -47.87
CA LEU A 64 -11.41 20.66 -47.75
C LEU A 64 -10.20 21.34 -47.09
N GLY A 65 -9.99 22.63 -47.35
CA GLY A 65 -8.81 23.37 -46.90
C GLY A 65 -8.97 24.03 -45.53
N ILE A 66 -10.19 24.35 -45.11
CA ILE A 66 -10.43 25.10 -43.86
C ILE A 66 -11.35 24.31 -42.92
N VAL A 67 -12.54 23.92 -43.36
CA VAL A 67 -13.54 23.29 -42.47
C VAL A 67 -13.11 21.90 -42.00
N LEU A 68 -12.65 21.05 -42.92
CA LEU A 68 -12.27 19.67 -42.61
C LEU A 68 -11.06 19.60 -41.67
N PRO A 69 -9.98 20.38 -41.87
CA PRO A 69 -8.84 20.42 -40.94
C PRO A 69 -9.22 20.93 -39.55
N ILE A 70 -10.11 21.93 -39.44
CA ILE A 70 -10.60 22.43 -38.15
C ILE A 70 -11.39 21.33 -37.41
N LEU A 71 -12.28 20.62 -38.11
CA LEU A 71 -13.03 19.50 -37.51
C LEU A 71 -12.09 18.37 -37.08
N VAL A 72 -11.13 17.98 -37.92
CA VAL A 72 -10.14 16.94 -37.59
C VAL A 72 -9.30 17.35 -36.38
N GLN A 73 -8.80 18.59 -36.33
CA GLN A 73 -8.06 19.09 -35.18
C GLN A 73 -8.92 19.14 -33.91
N TYR A 74 -10.20 19.53 -34.03
CA TYR A 74 -11.13 19.55 -32.91
C TYR A 74 -11.36 18.15 -32.34
N PHE A 75 -11.64 17.16 -33.20
CA PHE A 75 -11.80 15.77 -32.79
C PHE A 75 -10.51 15.17 -32.20
N GLN A 76 -9.35 15.45 -32.81
CA GLN A 76 -8.07 15.03 -32.26
C GLN A 76 -7.83 15.62 -30.88
N ARG A 77 -7.98 16.94 -30.69
CA ARG A 77 -7.78 17.59 -29.38
C ARG A 77 -8.72 17.05 -28.31
N LYS A 78 -10.00 16.82 -28.65
CA LYS A 78 -10.97 16.26 -27.71
C LYS A 78 -10.58 14.84 -27.29
N ASN A 79 -10.25 13.98 -28.26
CA ASN A 79 -9.79 12.61 -27.98
C ASN A 79 -8.46 12.58 -27.22
N TYR A 80 -7.52 13.48 -27.51
CA TYR A 80 -6.26 13.57 -26.76
C TYR A 80 -6.47 14.02 -25.33
N LYS A 81 -7.38 14.98 -25.09
CA LYS A 81 -7.70 15.44 -23.74
C LYS A 81 -8.35 14.31 -22.92
N GLU A 82 -9.33 13.64 -23.51
CA GLU A 82 -10.00 12.49 -22.88
C GLU A 82 -9.04 11.32 -22.64
N LEU A 83 -8.17 11.00 -23.61
CA LEU A 83 -7.14 9.98 -23.45
C LEU A 83 -6.14 10.35 -22.36
N ALA A 84 -5.69 11.61 -22.30
CA ALA A 84 -4.77 12.10 -21.28
C ALA A 84 -5.40 12.04 -19.88
N GLU A 85 -6.68 12.38 -19.77
CA GLU A 85 -7.43 12.32 -18.51
C GLU A 85 -7.65 10.87 -18.05
N ASN A 86 -8.02 9.97 -18.96
CA ASN A 86 -8.12 8.54 -18.68
C ASN A 86 -6.77 7.91 -18.31
N LEU A 87 -5.69 8.31 -19.00
CA LEU A 87 -4.33 7.85 -18.69
C LEU A 87 -3.90 8.35 -17.31
N LYS A 88 -4.16 9.63 -16.99
CA LYS A 88 -3.89 10.22 -15.68
C LYS A 88 -4.66 9.47 -14.58
N ASN A 89 -5.97 9.28 -14.76
CA ASN A 89 -6.79 8.58 -13.78
C ASN A 89 -6.33 7.13 -13.58
N SER A 90 -5.94 6.43 -14.66
CA SER A 90 -5.39 5.07 -14.57
C SER A 90 -4.03 5.06 -13.84
N PHE A 91 -3.20 6.06 -14.08
CA PHE A 91 -1.91 6.20 -13.41
C PHE A 91 -2.07 6.53 -11.93
N ASP A 92 -2.96 7.47 -11.59
CA ASP A 92 -3.29 7.84 -10.21
C ASP A 92 -3.88 6.64 -9.46
N ASN A 93 -4.82 5.91 -10.06
CA ASN A 93 -5.37 4.67 -9.48
C ASN A 93 -4.29 3.59 -9.29
N LYS A 94 -3.38 3.42 -10.24
CA LYS A 94 -2.26 2.46 -10.08
C LYS A 94 -1.30 2.90 -8.98
N LEU A 95 -1.02 4.19 -8.89
CA LEU A 95 -0.15 4.76 -7.86
C LEU A 95 -0.76 4.57 -6.46
N GLU A 96 -2.07 4.82 -6.32
CA GLU A 96 -2.81 4.62 -5.08
C GLU A 96 -2.82 3.14 -4.68
N ASN A 97 -3.20 2.24 -5.59
CA ASN A 97 -3.13 0.80 -5.34
C ASN A 97 -1.73 0.31 -4.93
N LEU A 98 -0.67 0.87 -5.53
CA LEU A 98 0.70 0.50 -5.23
C LEU A 98 1.14 1.03 -3.87
N LYS A 99 0.68 2.23 -3.48
CA LYS A 99 0.87 2.77 -2.12
C LYS A 99 0.16 1.91 -1.09
N GLU A 100 -1.12 1.62 -1.27
CA GLU A 100 -1.91 0.82 -0.33
C GLU A 100 -1.36 -0.60 -0.16
N ASN A 101 -0.96 -1.25 -1.26
CA ASN A 101 -0.36 -2.58 -1.21
C ASN A 101 0.99 -2.57 -0.48
N ASN A 102 1.85 -1.58 -0.78
CA ASN A 102 3.12 -1.44 -0.09
C ASN A 102 2.93 -1.15 1.40
N GLU A 103 2.01 -0.25 1.75
CA GLU A 103 1.68 0.06 3.14
C GLU A 103 1.17 -1.19 3.88
N SER A 104 0.27 -1.96 3.25
CA SER A 104 -0.21 -3.23 3.81
C SER A 104 0.93 -4.24 4.03
N ARG A 105 1.85 -4.38 3.06
CA ARG A 105 3.00 -5.28 3.17
C ARG A 105 3.97 -4.83 4.26
N ILE A 106 4.28 -3.53 4.32
CA ILE A 106 5.13 -2.94 5.35
C ILE A 106 4.52 -3.19 6.73
N ASN A 107 3.23 -2.89 6.91
CA ASN A 107 2.55 -3.09 8.18
C ASN A 107 2.55 -4.57 8.62
N LYS A 108 2.33 -5.51 7.70
CA LYS A 108 2.45 -6.94 8.00
C LYS A 108 3.85 -7.32 8.47
N ILE A 109 4.88 -6.88 7.76
CA ILE A 109 6.27 -7.14 8.11
C ILE A 109 6.60 -6.54 9.48
N VAL A 110 6.16 -5.31 9.75
CA VAL A 110 6.36 -4.63 11.03
C VAL A 110 5.71 -5.39 12.18
N GLU A 111 4.47 -5.86 12.02
CA GLU A 111 3.79 -6.64 13.06
C GLU A 111 4.42 -8.02 13.28
N GLU A 112 4.90 -8.67 12.22
CA GLU A 112 5.66 -9.92 12.33
C GLU A 112 6.96 -9.71 13.12
N TYR A 113 7.75 -8.69 12.80
CA TYR A 113 8.96 -8.35 13.54
C TYR A 113 8.68 -7.97 14.99
N LYS A 114 7.62 -7.21 15.28
CA LYS A 114 7.22 -6.90 16.66
C LYS A 114 6.88 -8.16 17.45
N THR A 115 6.19 -9.11 16.82
CA THR A 115 5.83 -10.39 17.45
C THR A 115 7.07 -11.22 17.74
N ASN A 116 7.95 -11.36 16.75
CA ASN A 116 9.22 -12.07 16.89
C ASN A 116 10.12 -11.44 17.97
N LEU A 117 10.16 -10.10 18.06
CA LEU A 117 10.90 -9.39 19.10
C LEU A 117 10.36 -9.70 20.49
N LYS A 118 9.04 -9.65 20.69
CA LYS A 118 8.41 -9.99 21.98
C LYS A 118 8.69 -11.43 22.39
N GLU A 119 8.65 -12.37 21.45
CA GLU A 119 9.00 -13.76 21.72
C GLU A 119 10.48 -13.92 22.09
N LEU A 120 11.37 -13.19 21.42
CA LEU A 120 12.80 -13.21 21.71
C LEU A 120 13.10 -12.61 23.09
N GLU A 121 12.46 -11.50 23.44
CA GLU A 121 12.56 -10.87 24.77
C GLU A 121 12.10 -11.85 25.85
N ALA A 122 10.94 -12.49 25.67
CA ALA A 122 10.46 -13.50 26.62
C ALA A 122 11.41 -14.69 26.78
N LYS A 123 11.99 -15.20 25.68
CA LYS A 123 12.99 -16.27 25.71
C LYS A 123 14.27 -15.80 26.41
N ASN A 124 14.69 -14.56 26.18
CA ASN A 124 15.87 -13.98 26.81
C ASN A 124 15.67 -13.83 28.33
N ASP A 125 14.51 -13.36 28.78
CA ASP A 125 14.18 -13.24 30.21
C ASP A 125 14.24 -14.62 30.91
N ILE A 126 13.66 -15.66 30.29
CA ILE A 126 13.74 -17.04 30.79
C ILE A 126 15.20 -17.50 30.88
N ALA A 127 16.00 -17.23 29.85
CA ALA A 127 17.42 -17.59 29.82
C ALA A 127 18.22 -16.85 30.91
N MET A 128 17.95 -15.56 31.13
CA MET A 128 18.56 -14.77 32.20
C MET A 128 18.23 -15.36 33.58
N PHE A 129 16.96 -15.72 33.83
CA PHE A 129 16.58 -16.40 35.06
C PHE A 129 17.32 -17.74 35.25
N GLU A 130 17.48 -18.53 34.19
CA GLU A 130 18.24 -19.78 34.26
C GLU A 130 19.74 -19.56 34.56
N ILE A 131 20.36 -18.56 33.94
CA ILE A 131 21.77 -18.21 34.18
C ILE A 131 21.97 -17.75 35.62
N ASP A 132 21.11 -16.86 36.11
CA ASP A 132 21.16 -16.39 37.49
C ASP A 132 20.92 -17.56 38.46
N ALA A 133 19.95 -18.42 38.18
CA ALA A 133 19.68 -19.60 39.01
C ALA A 133 20.92 -20.50 39.14
N ASN A 134 21.57 -20.79 38.01
CA ASN A 134 22.79 -21.59 37.98
C ASN A 134 23.94 -20.89 38.73
N THR A 135 24.05 -19.57 38.60
CA THR A 135 25.04 -18.77 39.34
C THR A 135 24.83 -18.89 40.84
N TYR A 136 23.60 -18.71 41.31
CA TYR A 136 23.27 -18.87 42.73
C TYR A 136 23.46 -20.31 43.23
N TYR A 137 23.14 -21.32 42.42
CA TYR A 137 23.44 -22.71 42.74
C TYR A 137 24.94 -22.95 42.95
N LEU A 138 25.78 -22.46 42.03
CA LEU A 138 27.23 -22.58 42.13
C LEU A 138 27.80 -21.80 43.32
N GLN A 139 27.29 -20.59 43.58
CA GLN A 139 27.63 -19.82 44.78
C GLN A 139 27.28 -20.59 46.06
N GLY A 140 26.06 -21.14 46.13
CA GLY A 140 25.64 -21.98 47.26
C GLY A 140 26.56 -23.18 47.47
N ARG A 141 27.05 -23.79 46.39
CA ARG A 141 28.05 -24.86 46.48
C ARG A 141 29.40 -24.39 46.99
N SER A 142 29.91 -23.25 46.53
CA SER A 142 31.16 -22.67 47.05
C SER A 142 31.05 -22.37 48.54
N LEU A 143 29.96 -21.71 48.94
CA LEU A 143 29.69 -21.34 50.33
C LEU A 143 29.55 -22.56 51.24
N MET A 144 28.99 -23.67 50.73
CA MET A 144 28.97 -24.95 51.45
C MET A 144 30.38 -25.49 51.72
N LEU A 145 31.31 -25.39 50.75
CA LEU A 145 32.70 -25.82 50.93
C LEU A 145 33.43 -24.95 51.95
N GLU A 146 33.12 -23.65 51.95
CA GLU A 146 33.63 -22.66 52.91
C GLU A 146 32.98 -22.74 54.30
N ARG A 147 32.02 -23.66 54.50
CA ARG A 147 31.23 -23.80 55.74
C ARG A 147 30.41 -22.55 56.10
N SER A 148 30.13 -21.69 55.13
CA SER A 148 29.26 -20.52 55.26
C SER A 148 27.80 -20.91 54.99
N PHE A 149 27.19 -21.61 55.95
CA PHE A 149 25.89 -22.28 55.74
C PHE A 149 24.69 -21.32 55.58
N ILE A 150 24.62 -20.21 56.32
CA ILE A 150 23.52 -19.23 56.17
C ILE A 150 23.53 -18.58 54.78
N PRO A 151 24.67 -18.04 54.29
CA PRO A 151 24.77 -17.59 52.91
C PRO A 151 24.45 -18.68 51.90
N ALA A 152 24.87 -19.93 52.13
CA ALA A 152 24.54 -21.04 51.24
C ALA A 152 23.02 -21.32 51.17
N VAL A 153 22.33 -21.32 52.31
CA VAL A 153 20.86 -21.44 52.39
C VAL A 153 20.20 -20.35 51.55
N PHE A 154 20.62 -19.09 51.72
CA PHE A 154 20.13 -17.97 50.91
C PHE A 154 20.33 -18.21 49.41
N SER A 155 21.54 -18.59 49.00
CA SER A 155 21.86 -18.84 47.59
C SER A 155 21.00 -19.96 46.99
N TYR A 156 20.80 -21.07 47.71
CA TYR A 156 19.94 -22.15 47.21
C TYR A 156 18.46 -21.74 47.12
N ILE A 157 17.93 -20.97 48.08
CA ILE A 157 16.57 -20.43 48.00
C ILE A 157 16.42 -19.54 46.76
N LYS A 158 17.37 -18.63 46.54
CA LYS A 158 17.37 -17.73 45.38
C LYS A 158 17.43 -18.51 44.07
N ALA A 159 18.24 -19.56 44.01
CA ALA A 159 18.30 -20.46 42.85
C ALA A 159 16.94 -21.14 42.59
N ILE A 160 16.28 -21.67 43.63
CA ILE A 160 14.97 -22.34 43.50
C ILE A 160 13.90 -21.37 42.99
N ILE A 161 13.82 -20.16 43.54
CA ILE A 161 12.84 -19.15 43.10
C ILE A 161 13.06 -18.78 41.63
N LEU A 162 14.31 -18.66 41.19
CA LEU A 162 14.63 -18.35 39.80
C LEU A 162 14.34 -19.54 38.85
N LEU A 163 14.65 -20.77 39.28
CA LEU A 163 14.30 -21.99 38.52
C LEU A 163 12.79 -22.12 38.33
N LYS A 164 12.01 -21.73 39.34
CA LYS A 164 10.55 -21.65 39.26
C LYS A 164 10.12 -20.65 38.19
N LYS A 165 10.71 -19.44 38.18
CA LYS A 165 10.40 -18.40 37.17
C LYS A 165 10.70 -18.83 35.73
N CYS A 166 11.69 -19.69 35.50
CA CYS A 166 11.99 -20.24 34.18
C CYS A 166 11.41 -21.66 33.94
N ASN A 167 10.49 -22.12 34.80
CA ASN A 167 9.81 -23.41 34.69
C ASN A 167 10.74 -24.64 34.61
N ARG A 168 11.89 -24.59 35.30
CA ARG A 168 12.88 -25.67 35.38
C ARG A 168 12.69 -26.52 36.63
N ILE A 169 11.49 -27.11 36.75
CA ILE A 169 11.08 -27.93 37.91
C ILE A 169 12.01 -29.13 38.12
N ASP A 170 12.55 -29.69 37.03
CA ASP A 170 13.53 -30.78 37.03
C ASP A 170 14.76 -30.49 37.90
N ARG A 171 15.14 -29.21 38.02
CA ARG A 171 16.32 -28.76 38.78
C ARG A 171 16.00 -28.28 40.19
N ILE A 172 14.71 -28.15 40.54
CA ILE A 172 14.30 -27.67 41.87
C ILE A 172 14.62 -28.72 42.95
N ILE A 173 14.32 -30.00 42.70
CA ILE A 173 14.57 -31.08 43.67
C ILE A 173 16.05 -31.20 44.08
N PRO A 174 17.03 -31.22 43.15
CA PRO A 174 18.44 -31.18 43.51
C PRO A 174 18.82 -29.96 44.36
N ASN A 175 18.24 -28.79 44.07
CA ASN A 175 18.49 -27.58 44.86
C ASN A 175 17.86 -27.65 46.26
N LEU A 176 16.65 -28.19 46.39
CA LEU A 176 16.00 -28.43 47.69
C LEU A 176 16.81 -29.41 48.56
N ASN A 177 17.39 -30.45 47.96
CA ASN A 177 18.27 -31.37 48.68
C ASN A 177 19.56 -30.67 49.17
N ASN A 178 20.14 -29.77 48.39
CA ASN A 178 21.31 -29.01 48.81
C ASN A 178 20.95 -27.93 49.85
N LEU A 179 19.79 -27.29 49.71
CA LEU A 179 19.22 -26.41 50.72
C LEU A 179 19.05 -27.14 52.06
N LYS A 180 18.48 -28.35 52.04
CA LYS A 180 18.33 -29.20 53.22
C LYS A 180 19.69 -29.49 53.88
N ARG A 181 20.69 -29.83 53.08
CA ARG A 181 22.07 -30.06 53.59
C ARG A 181 22.65 -28.80 54.22
N ALA A 182 22.47 -27.64 53.59
CA ALA A 182 22.94 -26.37 54.13
C ALA A 182 22.23 -26.05 55.46
N LEU A 183 20.90 -26.14 55.48
CA LEU A 183 20.07 -25.85 56.64
C LEU A 183 20.39 -26.76 57.82
N ASN A 184 20.60 -28.06 57.60
CA ASN A 184 21.01 -29.00 58.65
C ASN A 184 22.30 -28.58 59.37
N ASN A 185 23.23 -27.94 58.66
CA ASN A 185 24.51 -27.49 59.19
C ASN A 185 24.46 -26.06 59.75
N VAL A 186 23.31 -25.37 59.71
CA VAL A 186 23.14 -24.10 60.43
C VAL A 186 22.99 -24.38 61.93
N ASP A 187 23.84 -23.76 62.75
CA ASP A 187 23.74 -23.83 64.21
C ASP A 187 22.38 -23.32 64.68
N SER A 188 21.74 -24.00 65.64
CA SER A 188 20.42 -23.62 66.15
C SER A 188 20.40 -22.18 66.68
N GLU A 189 21.46 -21.74 67.35
CA GLU A 189 21.62 -20.36 67.84
C GLU A 189 21.62 -19.29 66.73
N LYS A 190 22.03 -19.68 65.52
CA LYS A 190 22.15 -18.77 64.36
C LYS A 190 20.94 -18.84 63.44
N ILE A 191 19.92 -19.64 63.72
CA ILE A 191 18.74 -19.75 62.87
C ILE A 191 17.97 -18.41 62.78
N ASN A 192 17.95 -17.62 63.84
CA ASN A 192 17.34 -16.27 63.83
C ASN A 192 18.18 -15.25 63.00
N VAL A 193 19.45 -15.55 62.72
CA VAL A 193 20.26 -14.75 61.79
C VAL A 193 19.80 -15.02 60.36
N LEU A 194 19.42 -16.26 60.04
CA LEU A 194 18.89 -16.61 58.72
C LEU A 194 17.65 -15.77 58.38
N ASP A 195 16.66 -15.70 59.28
CA ASP A 195 15.45 -14.90 59.06
C ASP A 195 15.78 -13.42 58.80
N ARG A 196 16.75 -12.85 59.54
CA ARG A 196 17.19 -11.46 59.32
C ARG A 196 17.87 -11.27 57.96
N VAL A 197 18.68 -12.22 57.53
CA VAL A 197 19.33 -12.18 56.20
C VAL A 197 18.29 -12.29 55.10
N LEU A 198 17.30 -13.16 55.24
CA LEU A 198 16.21 -13.32 54.27
C LEU A 198 15.33 -12.07 54.22
N ALA A 199 14.90 -11.53 55.36
CA ALA A 199 14.10 -10.32 55.43
C ALA A 199 14.83 -9.12 54.81
N SER A 200 16.13 -8.93 55.09
CA SER A 200 16.88 -7.80 54.53
C SER A 200 17.12 -7.88 53.03
N LYS A 201 17.18 -9.08 52.44
CA LYS A 201 17.54 -9.28 51.02
C LYS A 201 16.36 -9.63 50.11
N LEU A 202 15.32 -10.27 50.66
CA LEU A 202 14.17 -10.78 49.92
C LEU A 202 12.83 -10.29 50.49
N ASP A 203 12.85 -9.48 51.54
CA ASP A 203 11.66 -8.94 52.22
C ASP A 203 10.67 -10.03 52.67
N LYS A 204 11.20 -11.23 52.97
CA LYS A 204 10.44 -12.41 53.40
C LYS A 204 11.22 -13.22 54.41
N ASP A 205 10.52 -13.88 55.32
CA ASP A 205 11.11 -14.87 56.22
C ASP A 205 11.20 -16.24 55.55
N PHE A 206 11.81 -17.21 56.24
CA PHE A 206 12.00 -18.56 55.70
C PHE A 206 10.66 -19.24 55.37
N GLU A 207 9.69 -19.22 56.28
CA GLU A 207 8.39 -19.87 56.07
C GLU A 207 7.64 -19.28 54.87
N SER A 208 7.59 -17.95 54.73
CA SER A 208 6.96 -17.28 53.59
C SER A 208 7.62 -17.66 52.26
N LEU A 209 8.93 -17.89 52.24
CA LEU A 209 9.67 -18.32 51.05
C LEU A 209 9.38 -19.79 50.73
N ILE A 210 9.22 -20.66 51.72
CA ILE A 210 8.82 -22.05 51.48
C ILE A 210 7.36 -22.12 50.99
N ASP A 211 6.47 -21.29 51.53
CA ASP A 211 5.09 -21.17 51.04
C ASP A 211 5.03 -20.69 49.59
N GLU A 212 5.90 -19.73 49.19
CA GLU A 212 6.02 -19.32 47.80
C GLU A 212 6.48 -20.48 46.89
N ILE A 213 7.37 -21.34 47.37
CA ILE A 213 7.83 -22.52 46.63
C ILE A 213 6.68 -23.53 46.49
N ASP A 214 5.86 -23.73 47.53
CA ASP A 214 4.77 -24.71 47.54
C ASP A 214 3.52 -24.27 46.75
N ASN A 215 3.11 -23.01 46.87
CA ASN A 215 1.81 -22.52 46.40
C ASN A 215 1.60 -22.61 44.87
N GLU A 216 2.65 -22.88 44.10
CA GLU A 216 2.58 -22.96 42.63
C GLU A 216 3.24 -24.22 42.05
N ILE A 217 3.94 -25.03 42.86
CA ILE A 217 4.56 -26.29 42.43
C ILE A 217 3.77 -27.52 42.94
N SER A 218 2.58 -27.28 43.48
CA SER A 218 1.69 -28.24 44.18
C SER A 218 1.29 -29.51 43.40
N LEU A 219 1.68 -29.66 42.13
CA LEU A 219 1.48 -30.88 41.35
C LEU A 219 2.59 -31.93 41.56
N ASP A 220 3.80 -31.54 41.98
CA ASP A 220 4.89 -32.49 42.26
C ASP A 220 4.93 -32.86 43.75
N SER A 221 4.37 -34.04 44.06
CA SER A 221 4.38 -34.61 45.42
C SER A 221 5.76 -34.67 46.07
N THR A 222 6.83 -34.74 45.28
CA THR A 222 8.21 -34.78 45.78
C THR A 222 8.64 -33.42 46.33
N ILE A 223 8.23 -32.33 45.69
CA ILE A 223 8.57 -30.96 46.12
C ILE A 223 7.89 -30.67 47.45
N LEU A 224 6.60 -31.00 47.57
CA LEU A 224 5.83 -30.85 48.81
C LEU A 224 6.44 -31.63 49.99
N VAL A 225 6.90 -32.86 49.74
CA VAL A 225 7.59 -33.65 50.77
C VAL A 225 8.88 -32.95 51.19
N LYS A 226 9.67 -32.44 50.23
CA LYS A 226 10.95 -31.77 50.53
C LYS A 226 10.78 -30.45 51.27
N THR A 227 9.79 -29.65 50.92
CA THR A 227 9.49 -28.40 51.63
C THR A 227 8.98 -28.67 53.05
N SER A 228 8.15 -29.71 53.24
CA SER A 228 7.73 -30.17 54.57
C SER A 228 8.90 -30.65 55.45
N GLU A 229 9.86 -31.39 54.86
CA GLU A 229 11.11 -31.76 55.54
C GLU A 229 11.92 -30.52 55.97
N LEU A 230 12.02 -29.51 55.10
CA LEU A 230 12.73 -28.25 55.38
C LEU A 230 12.08 -27.47 56.52
N ARG A 231 10.75 -27.32 56.51
CA ARG A 231 10.00 -26.68 57.61
C ARG A 231 10.27 -27.38 58.93
N THR A 232 10.22 -28.71 58.93
CA THR A 232 10.49 -29.52 60.14
C THR A 232 11.89 -29.24 60.69
N ILE A 233 12.92 -29.21 59.84
CA ILE A 233 14.30 -28.92 60.24
C ILE A 233 14.41 -27.50 60.81
N TYR A 234 13.82 -26.53 60.12
CA TYR A 234 13.84 -25.13 60.52
C TYR A 234 13.16 -24.91 61.88
N LEU A 235 11.94 -25.43 62.06
CA LEU A 235 11.19 -25.34 63.31
C LEU A 235 11.93 -25.99 64.46
N ASN A 236 12.46 -27.21 64.27
CA ASN A 236 13.23 -27.90 65.31
C ASN A 236 14.44 -27.07 65.77
N LYS A 237 15.15 -26.42 64.84
CA LYS A 237 16.28 -25.54 65.17
C LYS A 237 15.84 -24.24 65.85
N LYS A 238 14.68 -23.70 65.48
CA LYS A 238 14.10 -22.48 66.08
C LYS A 238 13.57 -22.70 67.48
N THR A 239 13.06 -23.89 67.79
CA THR A 239 12.50 -24.24 69.10
C THR A 239 13.49 -24.91 70.05
N MET A 240 14.69 -25.26 69.58
CA MET A 240 15.72 -25.82 70.47
C MET A 240 16.13 -24.76 71.50
N PRO A 241 16.12 -25.10 72.81
CA PRO A 241 16.62 -24.18 73.82
C PRO A 241 18.09 -23.89 73.54
N ASN A 242 18.48 -22.61 73.58
CA ASN A 242 19.87 -22.20 73.57
C ASN A 242 20.53 -22.81 74.81
N THR A 243 21.13 -23.98 74.69
CA THR A 243 22.01 -24.53 75.71
C THR A 243 23.30 -23.72 75.66
N VAL A 244 23.34 -22.70 76.51
CA VAL A 244 24.54 -21.95 76.91
C VAL A 244 25.55 -22.89 77.53
#